data_AF-A0A4S9ZQ88-F1
#
_entry.id   AF-A0A4S9ZQ88-F1
#
_cell.length_a   1.000
_cell.length_b   1.000
_cell.length_c   1.000
_cell.angle_alpha   90.00
_cell.angle_beta   90.00
_cell.angle_gamma   90.00
#
_symmetry.space_group_name_H-M   'P 1'
#
loop_
_entity.id
_entity.type
_entity.pdbx_description
1 polymer ?
#
loop_
_entity_poly.entity_id
_entity_poly.type
_entity_poly.pdbx_seq_one_letter_code
_entity_poly.pdbx_strand_id
1 'polypeptide(L)'
;MQDLPFIPATVPPDSVSIRLQTQQNPHPKQNNTSYDSDSHQHKQLVRVRGPLVKAACLACRKRKSKCNGDRPSCKICTDRATECEYTVNPGQSQRQAMNKQLEAYKYVLDRLRQGSISECRDLLLSLKSYGSVAEAVEYINGDRWMREGVQGAGVMMYEQWHVSQSMS
;
A
#
# COMPACT_ATOMS: atom_id res chain seq x y z
N MET A 1 -10.73 -7.09 48.24
CA MET A 1 -11.72 -6.92 47.16
C MET A 1 -12.07 -5.44 47.13
N GLN A 2 -11.57 -4.72 46.14
CA GLN A 2 -11.86 -3.29 45.97
C GLN A 2 -12.82 -3.17 44.78
N ASP A 3 -14.03 -2.70 45.05
CA ASP A 3 -15.07 -2.49 44.05
C ASP A 3 -14.71 -1.32 43.13
N LEU A 4 -14.68 -1.59 41.82
CA LEU A 4 -14.53 -0.58 40.78
C LEU A 4 -15.87 0.12 40.54
N PRO A 5 -15.91 1.46 40.36
CA PRO A 5 -17.15 2.18 40.13
C PRO A 5 -17.74 1.87 38.74
N PHE A 6 -19.06 1.67 38.71
CA PHE A 6 -19.86 1.39 37.52
C PHE A 6 -19.90 2.62 36.58
N ILE A 7 -19.40 2.48 35.36
CA ILE A 7 -19.47 3.51 34.31
C ILE A 7 -20.68 3.21 33.42
N PRO A 8 -21.71 4.05 33.37
CA PRO A 8 -22.86 3.82 32.49
C PRO A 8 -22.48 4.09 31.03
N ALA A 9 -22.82 3.15 30.14
CA ALA A 9 -22.63 3.26 28.71
C ALA A 9 -23.51 4.39 28.14
N THR A 10 -22.88 5.47 27.70
CA THR A 10 -23.55 6.54 26.95
C THR A 10 -23.73 6.09 25.51
N VAL A 11 -24.97 5.82 25.11
CA VAL A 11 -25.34 5.57 23.71
C VAL A 11 -25.26 6.88 22.91
N PRO A 12 -24.54 6.92 21.78
CA PRO A 12 -24.54 8.08 20.91
C PRO A 12 -25.87 8.15 20.12
N PRO A 13 -26.55 9.30 20.07
CA PRO A 13 -27.58 9.55 19.09
C PRO A 13 -26.90 9.93 17.78
N ASP A 14 -27.14 9.18 16.72
CA ASP A 14 -27.29 9.63 15.33
C ASP A 14 -27.15 8.45 14.38
N SER A 15 -28.24 7.68 14.33
CA SER A 15 -28.50 6.69 13.29
C SER A 15 -28.72 7.40 11.96
N VAL A 16 -27.64 7.83 11.31
CA VAL A 16 -27.70 8.28 9.91
C VAL A 16 -27.94 7.05 9.04
N SER A 17 -29.17 6.91 8.56
CA SER A 17 -29.59 5.85 7.66
C SER A 17 -28.73 5.86 6.39
N ILE A 18 -27.87 4.86 6.22
CA ILE A 18 -27.18 4.60 4.94
C ILE A 18 -28.26 4.18 3.93
N ARG A 19 -28.75 5.13 3.12
CA ARG A 19 -29.51 4.78 1.91
C ARG A 19 -28.54 4.10 0.94
N LEU A 20 -28.70 2.80 0.78
CA LEU A 20 -28.09 2.04 -0.30
C LEU A 20 -28.74 2.50 -1.63
N GLN A 21 -28.14 3.48 -2.31
CA GLN A 21 -28.57 3.87 -3.65
C GLN A 21 -28.01 2.87 -4.66
N THR A 22 -28.83 1.86 -4.94
CA THR A 22 -28.73 0.98 -6.11
C THR A 22 -28.70 1.86 -7.37
N GLN A 23 -27.54 1.99 -8.00
CA GLN A 23 -27.46 2.60 -9.33
C GLN A 23 -28.01 1.61 -10.35
N GLN A 24 -29.30 1.72 -10.63
CA GLN A 24 -29.91 1.14 -11.81
C GLN A 24 -29.34 1.86 -13.05
N ASN A 25 -28.73 1.06 -13.92
CA ASN A 25 -28.16 1.45 -15.20
C ASN A 25 -29.30 1.85 -16.17
N PRO A 26 -29.37 3.09 -16.69
CA PRO A 26 -30.43 3.45 -17.64
C PRO A 26 -30.17 2.82 -19.01
N HIS A 27 -31.16 2.06 -19.48
CA HIS A 27 -31.28 1.48 -20.81
C HIS A 27 -31.20 2.58 -21.92
N PRO A 28 -30.68 2.29 -23.13
CA PRO A 28 -30.41 3.30 -24.14
C PRO A 28 -31.71 3.72 -24.83
N LYS A 29 -32.08 5.00 -24.70
CA LYS A 29 -33.15 5.59 -25.50
C LYS A 29 -32.61 5.93 -26.88
N GLN A 30 -33.00 5.11 -27.86
CA GLN A 30 -32.95 5.44 -29.27
C GLN A 30 -33.80 6.69 -29.48
N ASN A 31 -33.26 7.71 -30.14
CA ASN A 31 -34.10 8.74 -30.75
C ASN A 31 -33.52 9.14 -32.10
N ASN A 32 -34.23 8.73 -33.14
CA ASN A 32 -34.02 9.17 -34.50
C ASN A 32 -34.67 10.55 -34.63
N THR A 33 -33.94 11.55 -35.09
CA THR A 33 -34.55 12.77 -35.61
C THR A 33 -33.80 13.22 -36.86
N SER A 34 -34.63 13.44 -37.88
CA SER A 34 -34.39 13.82 -39.26
C SER A 34 -33.65 15.16 -39.43
N TYR A 35 -32.77 15.18 -40.45
CA TYR A 35 -32.19 16.28 -41.26
C TYR A 35 -32.05 17.71 -40.68
N ASP A 36 -30.84 18.27 -40.74
CA ASP A 36 -30.49 19.31 -41.73
C ASP A 36 -28.95 19.37 -41.87
N SER A 37 -28.47 19.69 -43.07
CA SER A 37 -27.06 19.63 -43.44
C SER A 37 -26.39 20.98 -43.24
N ASP A 38 -25.34 21.05 -42.42
CA ASP A 38 -24.31 22.06 -42.62
C ASP A 38 -22.91 21.53 -42.28
N SER A 39 -22.03 21.62 -43.27
CA SER A 39 -20.71 20.99 -43.31
C SER A 39 -19.67 21.87 -42.63
N HIS A 40 -19.51 21.70 -41.32
CA HIS A 40 -18.27 22.06 -40.64
C HIS A 40 -17.53 20.79 -40.23
N GLN A 41 -16.42 20.52 -40.94
CA GLN A 41 -15.49 19.42 -40.69
C GLN A 41 -14.81 19.58 -39.32
N HIS A 42 -15.53 19.25 -38.25
CA HIS A 42 -14.91 19.10 -36.94
C HIS A 42 -14.22 17.72 -36.93
N LYS A 43 -12.97 17.67 -37.41
CA LYS A 43 -12.08 16.52 -37.21
C LYS A 43 -11.98 16.32 -35.70
N GLN A 44 -12.80 15.43 -35.17
CA GLN A 44 -12.74 14.99 -33.79
C GLN A 44 -11.43 14.22 -33.63
N LEU A 45 -10.34 14.94 -33.40
CA LEU A 45 -9.05 14.38 -33.01
C LEU A 45 -9.33 13.51 -31.79
N VAL A 46 -9.23 12.20 -31.98
CA VAL A 46 -9.38 11.22 -30.91
C VAL A 46 -8.41 11.64 -29.81
N ARG A 47 -8.93 12.16 -28.69
CA ARG A 47 -8.11 12.56 -27.54
C ARG A 47 -7.49 11.28 -26.98
N VAL A 48 -6.25 11.02 -27.37
CA VAL A 48 -5.43 9.96 -26.77
C VAL A 48 -5.36 10.28 -25.28
N ARG A 49 -5.99 9.43 -24.46
CA ARG A 49 -5.95 9.57 -23.01
C ARG A 49 -4.51 9.29 -22.60
N GLY A 50 -3.80 10.34 -22.17
CA GLY A 50 -2.43 10.20 -21.67
C GLY A 50 -2.33 9.19 -20.50
N PRO A 51 -1.11 8.74 -20.17
CA PRO A 51 -0.86 7.68 -19.21
C PRO A 51 -1.61 7.88 -17.89
N LEU A 52 -2.20 6.80 -17.36
CA LEU A 52 -2.92 6.85 -16.10
C LEU A 52 -1.91 6.94 -14.95
N VAL A 53 -1.94 8.03 -14.20
CA VAL A 53 -1.09 8.20 -13.01
C VAL A 53 -1.62 7.34 -11.87
N LYS A 54 -0.74 6.53 -11.25
CA LYS A 54 -1.12 5.66 -10.12
C LYS A 54 -1.51 6.45 -8.86
N ALA A 55 -0.94 7.64 -8.68
CA ALA A 55 -1.28 8.56 -7.61
C ALA A 55 -1.07 10.01 -8.06
N ALA A 56 -2.10 10.84 -7.86
CA ALA A 56 -1.99 12.29 -7.96
C ALA A 56 -1.39 12.87 -6.67
N CYS A 57 -0.68 14.01 -6.78
CA CYS A 57 -0.21 14.78 -5.63
C CYS A 57 -1.38 15.34 -4.81
N LEU A 58 -1.12 15.72 -3.55
CA LEU A 58 -2.14 16.23 -2.62
C LEU A 58 -2.84 17.48 -3.15
N ALA A 59 -2.09 18.43 -3.71
CA ALA A 59 -2.64 19.66 -4.25
C ALA A 59 -3.59 19.40 -5.43
N CYS A 60 -3.21 18.53 -6.38
CA CYS A 60 -4.07 18.16 -7.51
C CYS A 60 -5.30 17.36 -7.07
N ARG A 61 -5.19 16.51 -6.05
CA ARG A 61 -6.35 15.82 -5.45
C ARG A 61 -7.34 16.81 -4.84
N LYS A 62 -6.84 17.73 -4.01
CA LYS A 62 -7.65 18.78 -3.37
C LYS A 62 -8.37 19.64 -4.42
N ARG A 63 -7.69 19.95 -5.52
CA ARG A 63 -8.21 20.76 -6.64
C ARG A 63 -8.98 19.96 -7.69
N LYS A 64 -9.04 18.63 -7.58
CA LYS A 64 -9.61 17.71 -8.59
C LYS A 64 -9.07 17.94 -10.02
N SER A 65 -7.81 18.38 -10.14
CA SER A 65 -7.15 18.63 -11.43
C SER A 65 -6.37 17.41 -11.91
N LYS A 66 -6.18 17.27 -13.23
CA LYS A 66 -5.41 16.17 -13.83
C LYS A 66 -3.93 16.27 -13.46
N CYS A 67 -3.48 15.44 -12.54
CA CYS A 67 -2.05 15.33 -12.20
C CYS A 67 -1.31 14.55 -13.29
N ASN A 68 -0.14 15.04 -13.70
CA ASN A 68 0.77 14.33 -14.62
C ASN A 68 1.68 13.32 -13.90
N GLY A 69 1.83 13.42 -12.57
CA GLY A 69 2.55 12.43 -11.77
C GLY A 69 4.08 12.63 -11.72
N ASP A 70 4.60 13.65 -12.41
CA ASP A 70 6.02 14.01 -12.37
C ASP A 70 6.44 14.35 -10.92
N ARG A 71 7.69 14.00 -10.60
CA ARG A 71 8.34 14.20 -9.29
C ARG A 71 9.68 14.92 -9.51
N PRO A 72 10.12 15.82 -8.61
CA PRO A 72 9.53 16.11 -7.29
C PRO A 72 8.24 16.96 -7.33
N SER A 73 8.02 17.75 -8.38
CA SER A 73 6.80 18.55 -8.57
C SER A 73 6.09 18.21 -9.89
N CYS A 74 4.75 18.19 -9.85
CA CYS A 74 3.92 17.99 -11.03
C CYS A 74 3.79 19.29 -11.83
N LYS A 75 3.51 19.22 -13.14
CA LYS A 75 3.49 20.40 -14.03
C LYS A 75 2.52 21.48 -13.55
N ILE A 76 1.31 21.08 -13.17
CA ILE A 76 0.30 22.01 -12.64
C ILE A 76 0.77 22.72 -11.37
N CYS A 77 1.49 22.03 -10.49
CA CYS A 77 1.99 22.64 -9.26
C CYS A 77 3.17 23.56 -9.53
N THR A 78 4.05 23.20 -10.46
CA THR A 78 5.16 24.04 -10.92
C THR A 78 4.64 25.33 -11.55
N ASP A 79 3.70 25.23 -12.49
CA ASP A 79 3.12 26.40 -13.19
C ASP A 79 2.40 27.36 -12.23
N ARG A 80 1.83 26.82 -11.14
CA ARG A 80 1.10 27.59 -10.13
C ARG A 80 1.95 28.01 -8.94
N ALA A 81 3.23 27.65 -8.92
CA ALA A 81 4.13 27.84 -7.78
C ALA A 81 3.51 27.37 -6.45
N THR A 82 2.79 26.24 -6.45
CA THR A 82 2.18 25.65 -5.23
C THR A 82 2.98 24.46 -4.74
N GLU A 83 2.99 24.26 -3.42
CA GLU A 83 3.57 23.07 -2.80
C GLU A 83 3.02 21.77 -3.42
N CYS A 84 3.93 20.88 -3.81
CA CYS A 84 3.62 19.61 -4.46
C CYS A 84 4.11 18.44 -3.63
N GLU A 85 3.20 17.88 -2.84
CA GLU A 85 3.51 16.75 -1.98
C GLU A 85 2.80 15.47 -2.47
N TYR A 86 3.51 14.34 -2.40
CA TYR A 86 2.98 13.01 -2.64
C TYR A 86 3.11 12.16 -1.38
N THR A 87 2.00 11.55 -0.94
CA THR A 87 1.97 10.68 0.26
C THR A 87 2.36 9.23 -0.01
N VAL A 88 2.66 8.89 -1.26
CA VAL A 88 3.00 7.53 -1.67
C VAL A 88 4.25 7.53 -2.53
N ASN A 89 4.99 6.43 -2.46
CA ASN A 89 6.16 6.21 -3.29
C ASN A 89 5.82 6.16 -4.79
N PRO A 90 6.78 6.48 -5.67
CA PRO A 90 6.60 6.30 -7.10
C PRO A 90 6.20 4.85 -7.42
N GLY A 91 5.32 4.68 -8.41
CA GLY A 91 4.88 3.35 -8.84
C GLY A 91 3.83 2.68 -7.95
N GLN A 92 3.50 3.25 -6.79
CA GLN A 92 2.44 2.74 -5.91
C GLN A 92 1.17 3.58 -5.99
N SER A 93 0.02 2.92 -5.97
CA SER A 93 -1.25 3.60 -5.73
C SER A 93 -1.47 3.81 -4.23
N GLN A 94 -2.35 4.75 -3.87
CA GLN A 94 -2.71 4.97 -2.47
C GLN A 94 -3.36 3.75 -1.82
N ARG A 95 -4.20 3.04 -2.57
CA ARG A 95 -4.80 1.79 -2.09
C ARG A 95 -3.73 0.73 -1.83
N GLN A 96 -2.73 0.61 -2.71
CA GLN A 96 -1.62 -0.33 -2.51
C GLN A 96 -0.80 0.03 -1.27
N ALA A 97 -0.45 1.31 -1.09
CA ALA A 97 0.28 1.77 0.09
C ALA A 97 -0.50 1.50 1.39
N MET A 98 -1.80 1.81 1.41
CA MET A 98 -2.68 1.54 2.56
C MET A 98 -2.77 0.05 2.85
N ASN A 99 -2.98 -0.78 1.82
CA ASN A 99 -3.05 -2.23 1.99
C ASN A 99 -1.74 -2.78 2.56
N LYS A 100 -0.57 -2.35 2.04
CA LYS A 100 0.73 -2.76 2.56
C LYS A 100 0.87 -2.45 4.06
N GLN A 101 0.43 -1.27 4.47
CA GLN A 101 0.47 -0.88 5.88
C GLN A 101 -0.47 -1.73 6.74
N LEU A 102 -1.68 -2.03 6.26
CA LEU A 102 -2.62 -2.93 6.94
C LEU A 102 -2.05 -4.34 7.10
N GLU A 103 -1.44 -4.89 6.05
CA GLU A 103 -0.80 -6.22 6.13
C GLU A 103 0.36 -6.24 7.15
N ALA A 104 1.14 -5.17 7.24
CA ALA A 104 2.18 -5.06 8.26
C ALA A 104 1.60 -5.06 9.69
N TYR A 105 0.51 -4.33 9.93
CA TYR A 105 -0.16 -4.36 11.24
C TYR A 105 -0.72 -5.74 11.59
N LYS A 106 -1.37 -6.41 10.63
CA LYS A 106 -1.89 -7.77 10.83
C LYS A 106 -0.77 -8.74 11.20
N TYR A 107 0.34 -8.69 10.46
CA TYR A 107 1.51 -9.52 10.75
C TYR A 107 2.03 -9.34 12.18
N VAL A 108 2.15 -8.09 12.64
CA VAL A 108 2.58 -7.81 14.02
C VAL A 108 1.62 -8.42 15.04
N LEU A 109 0.31 -8.25 14.83
CA LEU A 109 -0.70 -8.81 15.74
C LEU A 109 -0.63 -10.34 15.77
N ASP A 110 -0.48 -10.98 14.62
CA ASP A 110 -0.37 -12.44 14.54
C ASP A 110 0.89 -12.94 15.25
N ARG A 111 2.03 -12.26 15.07
CA ARG A 111 3.28 -12.59 15.76
C ARG A 111 3.16 -12.42 17.27
N LEU A 112 2.52 -11.35 17.75
CA LEU A 112 2.31 -11.13 19.18
C LEU A 112 1.36 -12.17 19.80
N ARG A 113 0.39 -12.69 19.03
CA ARG A 113 -0.55 -13.71 19.49
C ARG A 113 0.06 -15.12 19.55
N GLN A 114 0.97 -15.43 18.63
CA GLN A 114 1.53 -16.77 18.47
C GLN A 114 2.91 -16.94 19.11
N GLY A 115 3.64 -15.84 19.29
CA GLY A 115 5.00 -15.85 19.80
C GLY A 115 5.10 -16.10 21.31
N SER A 116 6.25 -16.63 21.72
CA SER A 116 6.68 -16.66 23.11
C SER A 116 6.94 -15.24 23.64
N ILE A 117 6.97 -15.09 24.96
CA ILE A 117 7.19 -13.79 25.62
C ILE A 117 8.51 -13.14 25.18
N SER A 118 9.57 -13.93 25.00
CA SER A 118 10.86 -13.46 24.49
C SER A 118 10.77 -12.95 23.05
N GLU A 119 10.07 -13.68 22.17
CA GLU A 119 9.89 -13.24 20.78
C GLU A 119 9.05 -11.97 20.69
N CYS A 120 8.00 -11.86 21.51
CA CYS A 120 7.19 -10.66 21.62
C CYS A 120 8.03 -9.46 22.10
N ARG A 121 8.93 -9.67 23.07
CA ARG A 121 9.84 -8.63 23.56
C ARG A 121 10.78 -8.14 22.45
N ASP A 122 11.40 -9.05 21.72
CA ASP A 122 12.34 -8.70 20.64
C ASP A 122 11.63 -8.01 19.47
N LEU A 123 10.40 -8.45 19.17
CA LEU A 123 9.54 -7.80 18.19
C LEU A 123 9.22 -6.36 18.60
N LEU A 124 8.86 -6.12 19.86
CA LEU A 124 8.59 -4.78 20.38
C LEU A 124 9.82 -3.88 20.37
N LEU A 125 11.01 -4.43 20.66
CA LEU A 125 12.26 -3.67 20.58
C LEU A 125 12.56 -3.26 19.13
N SER A 126 12.41 -4.20 18.19
CA SER A 126 12.52 -3.92 16.76
C SER A 126 11.51 -2.84 16.34
N LEU A 127 10.22 -2.96 16.69
CA LEU A 127 9.22 -1.97 16.31
C LEU A 127 9.53 -0.56 16.82
N LYS A 128 10.16 -0.43 17.98
CA LYS A 128 10.56 0.88 18.54
C LYS A 128 11.75 1.51 17.83
N SER A 129 12.58 0.75 17.12
CA SER A 129 13.75 1.30 16.42
C SER A 129 13.45 1.89 15.04
N TYR A 130 12.25 1.70 14.50
CA TYR A 130 11.88 2.20 13.15
C TYR A 130 10.82 3.30 13.20
N GLY A 131 10.79 4.13 12.16
CA GLY A 131 9.83 5.24 12.03
C GLY A 131 8.43 4.79 11.61
N SER A 132 8.26 3.55 11.13
CA SER A 132 6.96 2.98 10.81
C SER A 132 6.90 1.46 11.00
N VAL A 133 5.69 0.95 11.25
CA VAL A 133 5.46 -0.50 11.37
C VAL A 133 5.76 -1.23 10.07
N ALA A 134 5.46 -0.62 8.91
CA ALA A 134 5.74 -1.23 7.62
C ALA A 134 7.25 -1.43 7.38
N GLU A 135 8.05 -0.42 7.72
CA GLU A 135 9.52 -0.48 7.65
C GLU A 135 10.09 -1.52 8.61
N ALA A 136 9.63 -1.54 9.86
CA ALA A 136 10.05 -2.51 10.84
C ALA A 136 9.78 -3.96 10.38
N VAL A 137 8.58 -4.22 9.86
CA VAL A 137 8.18 -5.56 9.39
C VAL A 137 9.02 -6.00 8.19
N GLU A 138 9.38 -5.09 7.27
CA GLU A 138 10.29 -5.42 6.18
C GLU A 138 11.66 -5.84 6.68
N TYR A 139 12.22 -5.15 7.67
CA TYR A 139 13.49 -5.52 8.28
C TYR A 139 13.41 -6.86 9.03
N ILE A 140 12.38 -7.04 9.86
CA ILE A 140 12.16 -8.28 10.63
C ILE A 140 12.03 -9.49 9.69
N ASN A 141 11.36 -9.33 8.55
CA ASN A 141 11.26 -10.38 7.54
C ASN A 141 12.59 -10.59 6.81
N GLY A 142 13.37 -9.52 6.57
CA GLY A 142 14.71 -9.57 5.96
C GLY A 142 15.74 -10.35 6.81
N ASP A 143 15.76 -10.11 8.12
CA ASP A 143 16.71 -10.72 9.05
C ASP A 143 16.47 -12.23 9.27
N ARG A 144 15.24 -12.70 9.01
CA ARG A 144 14.89 -14.11 9.03
C ARG A 144 15.66 -14.92 7.98
N TRP A 145 15.90 -14.35 6.80
CA TRP A 145 16.66 -15.00 5.72
C TRP A 145 18.13 -15.23 6.06
N MET A 146 18.73 -14.41 6.95
CA MET A 146 20.08 -14.66 7.47
C MET A 146 20.12 -15.78 8.52
N ARG A 147 19.09 -15.91 9.37
CA ARG A 147 19.05 -16.92 10.43
C ARG A 147 18.71 -18.32 9.92
N GLU A 148 17.79 -18.43 8.98
CA GLU A 148 17.41 -19.73 8.38
C GLU A 148 18.52 -20.30 7.48
N GLY A 149 19.44 -19.47 6.98
CA GLY A 149 20.66 -19.90 6.28
C GLY A 149 21.74 -20.54 7.17
N VAL A 150 21.65 -20.40 8.50
CA VAL A 150 22.62 -20.96 9.45
C VAL A 150 22.20 -22.35 9.95
N GLN A 151 20.92 -22.73 9.85
CA GLN A 151 20.42 -24.06 10.24
C GLN A 151 20.41 -25.10 9.09
N GLY A 152 20.81 -24.70 7.88
CA GLY A 152 20.97 -25.58 6.72
C GLY A 152 22.40 -25.92 6.32
N ALA A 153 23.41 -25.39 7.01
CA ALA A 153 24.80 -25.80 6.83
C ALA A 153 25.08 -27.00 7.73
N GLY A 154 24.69 -28.18 7.26
CA GLY A 154 25.30 -29.41 7.72
C GLY A 154 26.81 -29.24 7.70
N VAL A 155 27.44 -29.58 8.81
CA VAL A 155 28.87 -29.87 8.92
C VAL A 155 29.29 -30.78 7.77
N MET A 156 29.69 -30.20 6.64
CA MET A 156 30.54 -30.88 5.67
C MET A 156 31.93 -30.89 6.29
N MET A 157 32.11 -31.87 7.17
CA MET A 157 33.40 -32.35 7.65
C MET A 157 34.27 -32.56 6.41
N TYR A 158 35.26 -31.69 6.21
CA TYR A 158 36.26 -31.93 5.18
C TYR A 158 37.08 -33.13 5.69
N GLU A 159 36.81 -34.32 5.15
CA GLU A 159 37.73 -35.42 5.39
C GLU A 159 38.99 -35.17 4.56
N GLN A 160 40.07 -34.98 5.30
CA GLN A 160 41.45 -34.95 4.85
C GLN A 160 41.71 -36.20 3.98
N TRP A 161 41.79 -36.03 2.66
CA TRP A 161 42.28 -37.09 1.77
C TRP A 161 43.74 -37.41 2.13
N HIS A 162 43.94 -38.44 2.95
CA HIS A 162 45.22 -39.11 3.08
C HIS A 162 45.49 -39.90 1.78
N VAL A 163 46.31 -39.32 0.92
CA VAL A 163 46.99 -40.07 -0.15
C VAL A 163 48.04 -40.95 0.53
N SER A 164 47.69 -42.22 0.74
CA SER A 164 48.66 -43.26 1.06
C SER A 164 49.07 -43.95 -0.23
N GLN A 165 50.33 -43.74 -0.60
CA GLN A 165 51.06 -44.57 -1.57
C GLN A 165 51.12 -46.02 -1.10
N SER A 166 50.96 -46.97 -2.02
CA SER A 166 51.74 -48.21 -1.97
C SER A 166 51.82 -48.86 -3.35
N MET A 167 53.06 -49.01 -3.81
CA MET A 167 53.53 -49.81 -4.95
C MET A 167 53.07 -51.27 -4.86
N SER A 168 52.87 -51.88 -6.03
CA SER A 168 53.45 -53.19 -6.41
C SER A 168 53.45 -53.31 -7.92
#